data_AF-A0A6P7TT58-F1
#
_entry.id   AF-A0A6P7TT58-F1
#
_cell.length_a   1.000
_cell.length_b   1.000
_cell.length_c   1.000
_cell.angle_alpha   90.00
_cell.angle_beta   90.00
_cell.angle_gamma   90.00
#
_symmetry.space_group_name_H-M   'P 1'
#
loop_
_entity.id
_entity.type
_entity.pdbx_description
1 polymer ?
#
loop_
_entity_poly.entity_id
_entity_poly.type
_entity_poly.pdbx_seq_one_letter_code
_entity_poly.pdbx_strand_id
1 'polypeptide(L)'
;MRLYRAVQSKLLQGDISGAVRAISSDSSVAPRCDTVLNQLRSKHPRTPADIRAIPTLDTVPPIPITPAEFSAALGSFAPSSSGGLDGLKPIHLRDLVSPITLDSGRDLLSSITRLCSRIVSGTIPAVARELLFSAGLIALKKAEGGVRPIAIGNVFRRLSAKIMSFRVVPTLSSEFLPFQYGVGVKGACEILAHGTRQLLHSKPNDCEFIVKLDVSNAFNCVRRDHMFEVVSKRCPELWPIVNLAYSSPSCLLFHGETIMSECGIQQGDPLGPLLFALSVDHIARNLASNVNFWYLDDITIGGPLDVVMEDINKITSGFAEIGLSLNGRKCELVNISLSSGALSQASSSLRGLIAGLRLTPTNDLVILGSPISEHGILKSLLSKLEEIKLLTERIRGLDSHMAFFLLRNFLFIPRLTYILRSSPCFVAPDALLAIDNLILTSLRFKPPEKVNERSTLGIEVEVVVGKKYYLSIRSIVYVTTVKGPNIIGCKDMCDL
;
A
#
# COMPACT_ATOMS: atom_id res chain seq x y z
N MET A 1 -10.28 26.73 -10.93
CA MET A 1 -11.57 26.75 -10.18
C MET A 1 -12.07 25.38 -9.70
N ARG A 2 -12.20 24.34 -10.56
CA ARG A 2 -12.73 23.02 -10.12
C ARG A 2 -11.88 22.34 -9.03
N LEU A 3 -10.55 22.41 -9.14
CA LEU A 3 -9.62 21.86 -8.13
C LEU A 3 -9.83 22.46 -6.73
N TYR A 4 -9.80 23.80 -6.62
CA TYR A 4 -9.91 24.49 -5.33
C TYR A 4 -11.25 24.25 -4.64
N ARG A 5 -12.36 24.26 -5.40
CA ARG A 5 -13.68 23.92 -4.86
C ARG A 5 -13.74 22.47 -4.35
N ALA A 6 -13.11 21.53 -5.05
CA ALA A 6 -13.04 20.15 -4.61
C ALA A 6 -12.22 19.99 -3.32
N VAL A 7 -11.07 20.67 -3.22
CA VAL A 7 -10.23 20.67 -2.01
C VAL A 7 -10.98 21.29 -0.83
N GLN A 8 -11.60 22.45 -1.02
CA GLN A 8 -12.37 23.15 0.00
C GLN A 8 -13.56 22.31 0.48
N SER A 9 -14.34 21.74 -0.44
CA SER A 9 -15.46 20.85 -0.10
C SER A 9 -15.01 19.66 0.74
N LYS A 10 -13.83 19.09 0.46
CA LYS A 10 -13.29 17.97 1.22
C LYS A 10 -12.84 18.39 2.61
N LEU A 11 -12.16 19.53 2.74
CA LEU A 11 -11.79 20.08 4.05
C LEU A 11 -13.01 20.35 4.93
N LEU A 12 -14.07 20.95 4.36
CA LEU A 12 -15.32 21.21 5.08
C LEU A 12 -16.05 19.92 5.53
N GLN A 13 -15.84 18.82 4.82
CA GLN A 13 -16.36 17.49 5.17
C GLN A 13 -15.45 16.73 6.16
N GLY A 14 -14.37 17.34 6.65
CA GLY A 14 -13.35 16.67 7.48
C GLY A 14 -12.51 15.65 6.70
N ASP A 15 -12.63 15.58 5.37
CA ASP A 15 -11.82 14.74 4.49
C ASP A 15 -10.47 15.38 4.19
N ILE A 16 -9.61 15.45 5.20
CA ILE A 16 -8.28 16.04 5.08
C ILE A 16 -7.41 15.24 4.11
N SER A 17 -7.36 13.91 4.24
CA SER A 17 -6.54 13.07 3.37
C SER A 17 -6.96 13.14 1.90
N GLY A 18 -8.26 13.24 1.63
CA GLY A 18 -8.77 13.43 0.28
C GLY A 18 -8.52 14.85 -0.23
N ALA A 19 -8.53 15.88 0.62
CA ALA A 19 -8.15 17.23 0.24
C ALA A 19 -6.67 17.29 -0.16
N VAL A 20 -5.79 16.67 0.63
CA VAL A 20 -4.36 16.48 0.30
C VAL A 20 -4.21 15.72 -1.00
N ARG A 21 -4.93 14.61 -1.20
CA ARG A 21 -4.89 13.86 -2.45
C ARG A 21 -5.36 14.71 -3.64
N ALA A 22 -6.42 15.48 -3.48
CA ALA A 22 -6.95 16.32 -4.56
C ALA A 22 -5.95 17.41 -4.98
N ILE A 23 -5.30 18.09 -4.02
CA ILE A 23 -4.31 19.13 -4.33
C ILE A 23 -2.99 18.53 -4.86
N SER A 24 -2.62 17.33 -4.41
CA SER A 24 -1.33 16.73 -4.74
C SER A 24 -1.32 15.72 -5.89
N SER A 25 -2.45 15.16 -6.28
CA SER A 25 -2.48 14.06 -7.26
C SER A 25 -2.52 14.57 -8.69
N ASP A 26 -1.59 14.09 -9.51
CA ASP A 26 -1.74 14.07 -10.98
C ASP A 26 -2.44 12.79 -11.46
N SER A 27 -2.59 11.81 -10.56
CA SER A 27 -3.32 10.58 -10.82
C SER A 27 -4.80 10.91 -10.99
N SER A 28 -5.33 10.59 -12.16
CA SER A 28 -6.74 10.78 -12.51
C SER A 28 -7.42 9.44 -12.72
N VAL A 29 -8.71 9.40 -12.42
CA VAL A 29 -9.58 8.31 -12.87
C VAL A 29 -9.56 8.33 -14.40
N ALA A 30 -9.36 7.16 -15.01
CA ALA A 30 -9.40 7.03 -16.46
C ALA A 30 -10.79 7.40 -16.99
N PRO A 31 -10.88 7.97 -18.21
CA PRO A 31 -12.17 8.31 -18.80
C PRO A 31 -13.04 7.06 -18.97
N ARG A 32 -14.35 7.28 -18.98
CA ARG A 32 -15.33 6.21 -19.20
C ARG A 32 -15.51 6.03 -20.71
N CYS A 33 -14.74 5.11 -21.29
CA CYS A 33 -14.80 4.79 -22.71
C CYS A 33 -14.47 3.31 -22.96
N ASP A 34 -14.79 2.82 -24.15
CA ASP A 34 -14.62 1.41 -24.54
C ASP A 34 -13.17 0.93 -24.45
N THR A 35 -12.20 1.79 -24.75
CA THR A 35 -10.78 1.48 -24.60
C THR A 35 -10.44 1.11 -23.15
N VAL A 36 -10.94 1.88 -22.18
CA VAL A 36 -10.72 1.61 -20.75
C VAL A 36 -11.50 0.37 -20.31
N LEU A 37 -12.74 0.21 -20.77
CA LEU A 37 -13.54 -0.98 -20.51
C LEU A 37 -12.84 -2.26 -20.99
N ASN A 38 -12.28 -2.25 -22.20
CA ASN A 38 -11.54 -3.39 -22.74
C ASN A 38 -10.26 -3.67 -21.96
N GLN A 39 -9.54 -2.63 -21.51
CA GLN A 39 -8.42 -2.82 -20.60
C GLN A 39 -8.86 -3.45 -19.27
N LEU A 40 -9.98 -2.99 -18.69
CA LEU A 40 -10.53 -3.59 -17.47
C LEU A 40 -10.93 -5.05 -17.69
N ARG A 41 -11.60 -5.38 -18.80
CA ARG A 41 -11.94 -6.77 -19.17
C ARG A 41 -10.68 -7.64 -19.26
N SER A 42 -9.61 -7.15 -19.89
CA SER A 42 -8.33 -7.87 -19.97
C SER A 42 -7.65 -8.12 -18.61
N LYS A 43 -8.00 -7.35 -17.58
CA LYS A 43 -7.47 -7.49 -16.22
C LYS A 43 -8.29 -8.44 -15.34
N HIS A 44 -9.45 -8.91 -15.80
CA HIS A 44 -10.31 -9.85 -15.09
C HIS A 44 -10.40 -11.15 -15.89
N PRO A 45 -9.47 -12.08 -15.71
CA PRO A 45 -9.50 -13.35 -16.41
C PRO A 45 -10.71 -14.18 -15.97
N ARG A 46 -11.15 -15.06 -16.87
CA ARG A 46 -12.18 -16.06 -16.59
C ARG A 46 -11.66 -17.14 -15.64
N THR A 47 -12.58 -17.90 -15.07
CA THR A 47 -12.22 -19.10 -14.30
C THR A 47 -11.45 -20.07 -15.20
N PRO A 48 -10.29 -20.62 -14.77
CA PRO A 48 -9.59 -21.66 -15.50
C PRO A 48 -10.48 -22.90 -15.72
N ALA A 49 -10.35 -23.55 -16.88
CA ALA A 49 -11.16 -24.72 -17.24
C ALA A 49 -10.80 -25.97 -16.40
N ASP A 50 -9.58 -26.01 -15.89
CA ASP A 50 -8.98 -27.09 -15.10
C ASP A 50 -9.06 -26.81 -13.59
N ILE A 51 -10.15 -26.21 -13.10
CA ILE A 51 -10.31 -25.89 -11.69
C ILE A 51 -10.37 -27.17 -10.83
N ARG A 52 -9.62 -27.20 -9.74
CA ARG A 52 -9.65 -28.31 -8.76
C ARG A 52 -10.91 -28.23 -7.91
N ALA A 53 -11.29 -29.37 -7.33
CA ALA A 53 -12.40 -29.43 -6.38
C ALA A 53 -12.10 -28.53 -5.17
N ILE A 54 -13.00 -27.58 -4.90
CA ILE A 54 -12.91 -26.72 -3.72
C ILE A 54 -13.16 -27.60 -2.49
N PRO A 55 -12.30 -27.57 -1.46
CA PRO A 55 -12.52 -28.32 -0.23
C PRO A 55 -13.87 -27.98 0.40
N THR A 56 -14.52 -28.96 1.03
CA THR A 56 -15.64 -28.70 1.93
C THR A 56 -15.11 -28.66 3.35
N LEU A 57 -15.37 -27.57 4.06
CA LEU A 57 -15.16 -27.49 5.50
C LEU A 57 -16.48 -27.72 6.22
N ASP A 58 -16.42 -28.42 7.35
CA ASP A 58 -17.54 -28.54 8.27
C ASP A 58 -18.06 -27.16 8.66
N THR A 59 -19.31 -27.10 9.13
CA THR A 59 -19.92 -25.85 9.60
C THR A 59 -19.03 -25.20 10.65
N VAL A 60 -18.37 -24.11 10.26
CA VAL A 60 -17.60 -23.26 11.17
C VAL A 60 -18.59 -22.68 12.20
N PRO A 61 -18.28 -22.74 13.50
CA PRO A 61 -19.16 -22.17 14.52
C PRO A 61 -19.42 -20.69 14.22
N PRO A 62 -20.58 -20.14 14.64
CA PRO A 62 -20.87 -18.73 14.49
C PRO A 62 -19.70 -17.88 14.98
N ILE A 63 -19.35 -16.87 14.19
CA ILE A 63 -18.24 -15.96 14.47
C ILE A 63 -18.86 -14.65 14.95
N PRO A 64 -19.12 -14.48 16.26
CA PRO A 64 -19.71 -13.25 16.78
C PRO A 64 -18.72 -12.11 16.61
N ILE A 65 -19.24 -10.93 16.27
CA ILE A 65 -18.50 -9.67 16.28
C ILE A 65 -19.02 -8.83 17.44
N THR A 66 -18.10 -8.17 18.13
CA THR A 66 -18.46 -7.23 19.20
C THR A 66 -18.65 -5.80 18.65
N PRO A 67 -19.48 -4.96 19.30
CA PRO A 67 -19.60 -3.55 18.93
C PRO A 67 -18.26 -2.78 18.99
N ALA A 68 -17.35 -3.19 19.88
CA ALA A 68 -16.02 -2.64 20.01
C ALA A 68 -15.16 -2.94 18.77
N GLU A 69 -15.14 -4.19 18.30
CA GLU A 69 -14.44 -4.57 17.06
C GLU A 69 -15.00 -3.85 15.84
N PHE A 70 -16.33 -3.76 15.75
CA PHE A 70 -16.98 -3.00 14.69
C PHE A 70 -16.54 -1.54 14.71
N SER A 71 -16.57 -0.89 15.88
CA SER A 71 -16.19 0.51 16.04
C SER A 71 -14.71 0.74 15.72
N ALA A 72 -13.82 -0.15 16.16
CA ALA A 72 -12.40 -0.10 15.85
C ALA A 72 -12.15 -0.26 14.33
N ALA A 73 -12.81 -1.23 13.69
CA ALA A 73 -12.71 -1.41 12.25
C ALA A 73 -13.24 -0.20 11.50
N LEU A 74 -14.41 0.32 11.87
CA LEU A 74 -15.01 1.51 11.29
C LEU A 74 -14.12 2.74 11.43
N GLY A 75 -13.50 2.92 12.60
CA GLY A 75 -12.52 3.97 12.89
C GLY A 75 -11.26 3.89 12.03
N SER A 76 -10.87 2.70 11.58
CA SER A 76 -9.67 2.51 10.74
C SER A 76 -9.83 2.93 9.27
N PHE A 77 -11.05 3.08 8.77
CA PHE A 77 -11.27 3.55 7.40
C PHE A 77 -10.94 5.04 7.26
N ALA A 78 -10.50 5.50 6.09
CA ALA A 78 -10.50 6.93 5.83
C ALA A 78 -11.96 7.45 5.79
N PRO A 79 -12.29 8.60 6.39
CA PRO A 79 -13.63 9.20 6.31
C PRO A 79 -14.17 9.29 4.87
N SER A 80 -13.28 9.58 3.92
CA SER A 80 -13.60 9.72 2.50
C SER A 80 -13.52 8.47 1.66
N SER A 81 -13.34 7.32 2.30
CA SER A 81 -13.43 6.06 1.59
C SER A 81 -14.79 5.95 0.90
N SER A 82 -14.76 5.60 -0.39
CA SER A 82 -15.98 5.49 -1.20
C SER A 82 -16.87 4.36 -0.70
N GLY A 83 -18.18 4.56 -0.87
CA GLY A 83 -19.20 3.55 -0.64
C GLY A 83 -19.32 2.59 -1.82
N GLY A 84 -19.98 1.45 -1.59
CA GLY A 84 -20.28 0.48 -2.64
C GLY A 84 -21.43 0.96 -3.54
N LEU A 85 -22.13 0.00 -4.15
CA LEU A 85 -23.24 0.28 -5.06
C LEU A 85 -24.44 0.96 -4.38
N ASP A 86 -24.59 0.78 -3.07
CA ASP A 86 -25.61 1.42 -2.24
C ASP A 86 -25.28 2.89 -1.89
N GLY A 87 -24.07 3.37 -2.22
CA GLY A 87 -23.61 4.71 -1.92
C GLY A 87 -23.30 4.97 -0.43
N LEU A 88 -23.47 3.98 0.46
CA LEU A 88 -23.21 4.12 1.88
C LEU A 88 -21.71 4.19 2.12
N LYS A 89 -21.24 5.24 2.79
CA LYS A 89 -19.81 5.47 3.09
C LYS A 89 -19.51 5.19 4.56
N PRO A 90 -18.25 4.90 4.92
CA PRO A 90 -17.86 4.77 6.32
C PRO A 90 -18.19 6.00 7.16
N ILE A 91 -18.09 7.22 6.61
CA ILE A 91 -18.46 8.44 7.35
C ILE A 91 -19.95 8.48 7.71
N HIS A 92 -20.84 8.07 6.80
CA HIS A 92 -22.28 8.02 7.11
C HIS A 92 -22.54 7.09 8.30
N LEU A 93 -21.86 5.92 8.34
CA LEU A 93 -21.99 5.00 9.47
C LEU A 93 -21.43 5.58 10.76
N ARG A 94 -20.31 6.31 10.72
CA ARG A 94 -19.75 6.98 11.90
C ARG A 94 -20.71 8.00 12.49
N ASP A 95 -21.32 8.81 11.63
CA ASP A 95 -22.27 9.84 12.06
C ASP A 95 -23.51 9.18 12.68
N LEU A 96 -24.03 8.12 12.04
CA LEU A 96 -25.23 7.40 12.48
C LEU A 96 -25.05 6.58 13.76
N VAL A 97 -23.84 6.13 14.09
CA VAL A 97 -23.53 5.42 15.35
C VAL A 97 -22.82 6.31 16.37
N SER A 98 -22.73 7.61 16.10
CA SER A 98 -22.03 8.55 16.97
C SER A 98 -22.76 8.73 18.32
N PRO A 99 -22.05 9.11 19.39
CA PRO A 99 -22.68 9.35 20.70
C PRO A 99 -23.82 10.38 20.68
N ILE A 100 -23.84 11.29 19.69
CA ILE A 100 -24.88 12.33 19.52
C ILE A 100 -26.26 11.71 19.20
N THR A 101 -26.28 10.51 18.62
CA THR A 101 -27.51 9.79 18.25
C THR A 101 -28.11 8.95 19.38
N LEU A 102 -27.49 8.97 20.57
CA LEU A 102 -28.00 8.38 21.81
C LEU A 102 -28.44 6.90 21.67
N ASP A 103 -29.67 6.55 22.08
CA ASP A 103 -30.19 5.17 22.03
C ASP A 103 -30.31 4.65 20.61
N SER A 104 -30.79 5.47 19.67
CA SER A 104 -30.96 5.04 18.27
C SER A 104 -29.64 4.64 17.61
N GLY A 105 -28.55 5.37 17.91
CA GLY A 105 -27.21 5.00 17.44
C GLY A 105 -26.69 3.70 18.04
N ARG A 106 -26.97 3.45 19.32
CA ARG A 106 -26.60 2.22 20.02
C ARG A 106 -27.34 1.01 19.46
N ASP A 107 -28.64 1.16 19.20
CA ASP A 107 -29.47 0.11 18.59
C ASP A 107 -29.04 -0.20 17.16
N LEU A 108 -28.70 0.84 16.39
CA LEU A 108 -28.16 0.68 15.04
C LEU A 108 -26.80 -0.01 15.06
N LEU A 109 -25.89 0.40 15.95
CA LEU A 109 -24.58 -0.23 16.13
C LEU A 109 -24.74 -1.72 16.45
N SER A 110 -25.64 -2.08 17.37
CA SER A 110 -25.96 -3.47 17.70
C SER A 110 -26.49 -4.24 16.49
N SER A 111 -27.41 -3.65 15.73
CA SER A 111 -28.02 -4.27 14.55
C SER A 111 -27.00 -4.50 13.42
N ILE A 112 -26.15 -3.51 13.13
CA ILE A 112 -25.09 -3.65 12.12
C ILE A 112 -24.03 -4.65 12.58
N THR A 113 -23.68 -4.67 13.87
CA THR A 113 -22.75 -5.65 14.43
C THR A 113 -23.26 -7.08 14.23
N ARG A 114 -24.57 -7.31 14.44
CA ARG A 114 -25.23 -8.59 14.13
C ARG A 114 -25.19 -8.92 12.64
N LEU A 115 -25.40 -7.93 11.76
CA LEU A 115 -25.28 -8.12 10.32
C LEU A 115 -23.85 -8.54 9.93
N CYS A 116 -22.83 -7.83 10.42
CA CYS A 116 -21.43 -8.19 10.16
C CYS A 116 -21.10 -9.58 10.72
N SER A 117 -21.63 -9.96 11.89
CA SER A 117 -21.49 -11.32 12.44
C SER A 117 -22.05 -12.38 11.49
N ARG A 118 -23.21 -12.12 10.87
CA ARG A 118 -23.78 -13.02 9.85
C ARG A 118 -22.93 -13.11 8.59
N ILE A 119 -22.36 -11.98 8.14
CA ILE A 119 -21.45 -11.94 6.99
C ILE A 119 -20.19 -12.76 7.27
N VAL A 120 -19.51 -12.55 8.41
CA VAL A 120 -18.29 -13.32 8.73
C VAL A 120 -18.56 -14.79 8.96
N SER A 121 -19.77 -15.14 9.40
CA SER A 121 -20.20 -16.53 9.58
C SER A 121 -20.72 -17.20 8.31
N GLY A 122 -20.81 -16.49 7.17
CA GLY A 122 -21.32 -17.08 5.93
C GLY A 122 -22.84 -17.28 5.87
N THR A 123 -23.62 -16.71 6.81
CA THR A 123 -25.05 -17.04 7.04
C THR A 123 -26.05 -16.04 6.42
N ILE A 124 -25.62 -15.32 5.39
CA ILE A 124 -26.50 -14.41 4.63
C ILE A 124 -27.17 -15.14 3.46
N PRO A 125 -28.40 -14.78 3.07
CA PRO A 125 -29.05 -15.35 1.89
C PRO A 125 -28.29 -15.04 0.58
N ALA A 126 -28.46 -15.89 -0.44
CA ALA A 126 -27.82 -15.72 -1.76
C ALA A 126 -28.09 -14.35 -2.39
N VAL A 127 -29.33 -13.86 -2.34
CA VAL A 127 -29.71 -12.53 -2.85
C VAL A 127 -28.96 -11.40 -2.14
N ALA A 128 -28.74 -11.52 -0.82
CA ALA A 128 -27.97 -10.54 -0.06
C ALA A 128 -26.47 -10.62 -0.41
N ARG A 129 -25.95 -11.83 -0.67
CA ARG A 129 -24.58 -12.03 -1.13
C ARG A 129 -24.32 -11.31 -2.45
N GLU A 130 -25.21 -11.44 -3.43
CA GLU A 130 -25.06 -10.78 -4.74
C GLU A 130 -24.92 -9.27 -4.59
N LEU A 131 -25.74 -8.65 -3.74
CA LEU A 131 -25.71 -7.20 -3.49
C LEU A 131 -24.46 -6.77 -2.70
N LEU A 132 -24.14 -7.47 -1.60
CA LEU A 132 -23.04 -7.09 -0.70
C LEU A 132 -21.65 -7.39 -1.27
N PHE A 133 -21.52 -8.37 -2.16
CA PHE A 133 -20.24 -8.79 -2.72
C PHE A 133 -19.99 -8.32 -4.15
N SER A 134 -20.99 -7.71 -4.80
CA SER A 134 -20.76 -6.87 -5.99
C SER A 134 -20.05 -5.56 -5.62
N ALA A 135 -19.43 -4.93 -6.61
CA ALA A 135 -18.63 -3.73 -6.38
C ALA A 135 -18.73 -2.74 -7.55
N GLY A 136 -18.63 -1.45 -7.24
CA GLY A 136 -18.37 -0.44 -8.26
C GLY A 136 -16.91 -0.54 -8.69
N LEU A 137 -16.64 -0.56 -9.99
CA LEU A 137 -15.29 -0.62 -10.52
C LEU A 137 -14.83 0.78 -10.93
N ILE A 138 -13.62 1.15 -10.52
CA ILE A 138 -12.94 2.35 -11.03
C ILE A 138 -11.63 1.97 -11.69
N ALA A 139 -11.24 2.76 -12.69
CA ALA A 139 -9.97 2.61 -13.39
C ALA A 139 -9.03 3.76 -12.99
N LEU A 140 -7.96 3.46 -12.26
CA LEU A 140 -6.91 4.44 -11.97
C LEU A 140 -5.86 4.41 -13.08
N LYS A 141 -5.47 5.57 -13.61
CA LYS A 141 -4.37 5.63 -14.58
C LYS A 141 -3.05 5.28 -13.91
N LYS A 142 -2.23 4.47 -14.58
CA LYS A 142 -0.83 4.24 -14.19
C LYS A 142 0.08 5.28 -14.84
N ALA A 143 1.17 5.64 -14.17
CA ALA A 143 2.17 6.58 -14.70
C ALA A 143 2.79 6.09 -16.02
N GLU A 144 3.05 4.78 -16.13
CA GLU A 144 3.62 4.14 -17.33
C GLU A 144 2.56 3.79 -18.40
N GLY A 145 1.33 4.27 -18.25
CA GLY A 145 0.21 3.92 -19.13
C GLY A 145 -0.56 2.67 -18.68
N GLY A 146 -1.78 2.54 -19.23
CA GLY A 146 -2.75 1.53 -18.81
C GLY A 146 -3.53 1.90 -17.53
N VAL A 147 -4.34 0.96 -17.06
CA VAL A 147 -5.23 1.17 -15.90
C VAL A 147 -5.02 0.13 -14.80
N ARG A 148 -5.25 0.55 -13.55
CA ARG A 148 -5.40 -0.31 -12.38
C ARG A 148 -6.88 -0.38 -11.99
N PRO A 149 -7.51 -1.56 -12.04
CA PRO A 149 -8.87 -1.73 -11.55
C PRO A 149 -8.89 -1.65 -10.03
N ILE A 150 -9.84 -0.92 -9.45
CA ILE A 150 -10.15 -0.95 -8.02
C ILE A 150 -11.63 -1.25 -7.86
N ALA A 151 -11.93 -2.36 -7.20
CA ALA A 151 -13.27 -2.78 -6.84
C ALA A 151 -13.65 -2.12 -5.50
N ILE A 152 -14.60 -1.19 -5.55
CA ILE A 152 -15.16 -0.51 -4.40
C ILE A 152 -16.32 -1.37 -3.87
N GLY A 153 -15.98 -2.29 -2.96
CA GLY A 153 -16.96 -3.19 -2.34
C GLY A 153 -17.90 -2.47 -1.35
N ASN A 154 -19.02 -3.12 -1.05
CA ASN A 154 -19.95 -2.68 -0.01
C ASN A 154 -19.24 -2.45 1.35
N VAL A 155 -19.66 -1.43 2.09
CA VAL A 155 -19.02 -1.06 3.36
C VAL A 155 -19.16 -2.17 4.42
N PHE A 156 -20.30 -2.86 4.51
CA PHE A 156 -20.47 -3.95 5.48
C PHE A 156 -19.60 -5.16 5.15
N ARG A 157 -19.42 -5.49 3.87
CA ARG A 157 -18.45 -6.51 3.43
C ARG A 157 -17.03 -6.09 3.83
N ARG A 158 -16.63 -4.86 3.52
CA ARG A 158 -15.28 -4.34 3.81
C ARG A 158 -15.01 -4.28 5.31
N LEU A 159 -15.98 -3.86 6.13
CA LEU A 159 -15.88 -3.87 7.59
C LEU A 159 -15.71 -5.29 8.13
N SER A 160 -16.53 -6.23 7.66
CA SER A 160 -16.44 -7.65 8.05
C SER A 160 -15.08 -8.25 7.70
N ALA A 161 -14.60 -8.00 6.48
CA ALA A 161 -13.26 -8.40 6.02
C ALA A 161 -12.15 -7.77 6.88
N LYS A 162 -12.28 -6.49 7.24
CA LYS A 162 -11.32 -5.75 8.06
C LYS A 162 -11.25 -6.29 9.49
N ILE A 163 -12.40 -6.61 10.10
CA ILE A 163 -12.48 -7.21 11.44
C ILE A 163 -11.78 -8.57 11.44
N MET A 164 -12.10 -9.43 10.47
CA MET A 164 -11.46 -10.74 10.36
C MET A 164 -9.95 -10.61 10.11
N SER A 165 -9.53 -9.67 9.27
CA SER A 165 -8.11 -9.35 9.09
C SER A 165 -7.43 -8.96 10.41
N PHE A 166 -8.04 -8.11 11.23
CA PHE A 166 -7.49 -7.74 12.54
C PHE A 166 -7.36 -8.91 13.51
N ARG A 167 -8.25 -9.91 13.43
CA ARG A 167 -8.16 -11.11 14.27
C ARG A 167 -6.97 -11.99 13.91
N VAL A 168 -6.76 -12.24 12.61
CA VAL A 168 -5.84 -13.29 12.16
C VAL A 168 -4.44 -12.80 11.80
N VAL A 169 -4.29 -11.52 11.41
CA VAL A 169 -2.98 -10.95 11.02
C VAL A 169 -1.93 -11.00 12.13
N PRO A 170 -2.24 -10.74 13.42
CA PRO A 170 -1.24 -10.82 14.48
C PRO A 170 -0.53 -12.19 14.54
N THR A 171 -1.27 -13.28 14.32
CA THR A 171 -0.72 -14.64 14.29
C THR A 171 -0.04 -14.95 12.95
N LEU A 172 -0.72 -14.72 11.82
CA LEU A 172 -0.20 -15.12 10.52
C LEU A 172 1.04 -14.31 10.08
N SER A 173 1.16 -13.06 10.52
CA SER A 173 2.31 -12.21 10.16
C SER A 173 3.65 -12.76 10.68
N SER A 174 3.68 -13.39 11.86
CA SER A 174 4.89 -14.01 12.38
C SER A 174 5.23 -15.29 11.61
N GLU A 175 4.22 -16.04 11.16
CA GLU A 175 4.43 -17.22 10.32
C GLU A 175 5.08 -16.83 8.99
N PHE A 176 4.60 -15.77 8.33
CA PHE A 176 5.11 -15.29 7.04
C PHE A 176 6.59 -14.90 7.04
N LEU A 177 7.12 -14.52 8.19
CA LEU A 177 8.53 -14.20 8.35
C LEU A 177 9.40 -15.48 8.30
N PRO A 178 10.66 -15.38 7.84
CA PRO A 178 11.35 -14.16 7.40
C PRO A 178 11.15 -13.82 5.92
N PHE A 179 10.23 -14.45 5.18
CA PHE A 179 10.17 -14.31 3.72
C PHE A 179 9.19 -13.25 3.26
N GLN A 180 8.02 -13.13 3.90
CA GLN A 180 6.93 -12.26 3.44
C GLN A 180 6.63 -11.15 4.46
N TYR A 181 6.89 -9.91 4.06
CA TYR A 181 6.81 -8.69 4.88
C TYR A 181 5.58 -7.82 4.55
N GLY A 182 4.80 -8.17 3.54
CA GLY A 182 3.67 -7.39 3.04
C GLY A 182 2.44 -7.37 3.94
N VAL A 183 2.41 -8.17 5.01
CA VAL A 183 1.24 -8.34 5.88
C VAL A 183 1.63 -8.25 7.35
N GLY A 184 1.10 -7.25 8.06
CA GLY A 184 1.21 -7.14 9.52
C GLY A 184 2.57 -6.69 10.07
N VAL A 185 3.59 -6.51 9.24
CA VAL A 185 4.93 -6.11 9.69
C VAL A 185 5.08 -4.58 9.70
N LYS A 186 5.23 -4.00 10.90
CA LYS A 186 5.46 -2.56 11.06
C LYS A 186 6.84 -2.17 10.52
N GLY A 187 6.89 -1.13 9.68
CA GLY A 187 8.14 -0.64 9.11
C GLY A 187 8.78 -1.56 8.07
N ALA A 188 8.02 -2.50 7.50
CA ALA A 188 8.50 -3.47 6.51
C ALA A 188 9.28 -2.83 5.35
N CYS A 189 8.74 -1.75 4.78
CA CYS A 189 9.40 -1.07 3.66
C CYS A 189 10.76 -0.50 4.07
N GLU A 190 10.88 0.08 5.26
CA GLU A 190 12.16 0.57 5.80
C GLU A 190 13.14 -0.58 6.07
N ILE A 191 12.67 -1.69 6.66
CA ILE A 191 13.49 -2.88 6.94
C ILE A 191 14.12 -3.40 5.64
N LEU A 192 13.31 -3.58 4.59
CA LEU A 192 13.78 -4.10 3.31
C LEU A 192 14.70 -3.12 2.57
N ALA A 193 14.43 -1.81 2.64
CA ALA A 193 15.30 -0.79 2.09
C ALA A 193 16.67 -0.75 2.80
N HIS A 194 16.69 -0.77 4.13
CA HIS A 194 17.93 -0.76 4.92
C HIS A 194 18.72 -2.06 4.75
N GLY A 195 18.05 -3.21 4.73
CA GLY A 195 18.69 -4.51 4.47
C GLY A 195 19.36 -4.56 3.09
N THR A 196 18.66 -4.08 2.05
CA THR A 196 19.23 -4.01 0.69
C THR A 196 20.40 -3.03 0.61
N ARG A 197 20.35 -1.91 1.34
CA ARG A 197 21.47 -0.96 1.40
C ARG A 197 22.69 -1.58 2.09
N GLN A 198 22.47 -2.29 3.20
CA GLN A 198 23.53 -3.00 3.88
C GLN A 198 24.17 -4.06 2.97
N LEU A 199 23.37 -4.79 2.19
CA LEU A 199 23.85 -5.74 1.20
C LEU A 199 24.78 -5.09 0.15
N LEU A 200 24.38 -3.94 -0.40
CA LEU A 200 25.23 -3.20 -1.35
C LEU A 200 26.52 -2.69 -0.73
N HIS A 201 26.49 -2.33 0.55
CA HIS A 201 27.66 -1.83 1.26
C HIS A 201 28.62 -2.96 1.63
N SER A 202 28.12 -4.07 2.19
CA SER A 202 28.96 -5.19 2.63
C SER A 202 29.47 -6.04 1.48
N LYS A 203 28.79 -6.05 0.32
CA LYS A 203 29.14 -6.81 -0.88
C LYS A 203 29.56 -8.24 -0.54
N PRO A 204 28.68 -9.01 0.10
CA PRO A 204 29.06 -10.30 0.62
C PRO A 204 29.37 -11.26 -0.55
N ASN A 205 30.36 -12.13 -0.36
CA ASN A 205 30.87 -13.01 -1.42
C ASN A 205 29.82 -14.00 -1.94
N ASP A 206 28.76 -14.24 -1.17
CA ASP A 206 27.69 -15.19 -1.44
C ASP A 206 26.44 -14.51 -2.06
N CYS A 207 26.50 -13.21 -2.37
CA CYS A 207 25.43 -12.50 -3.08
C CYS A 207 25.99 -11.35 -3.93
N GLU A 208 26.40 -11.68 -5.16
CA GLU A 208 27.06 -10.74 -6.06
C GLU A 208 26.08 -9.92 -6.93
N PHE A 209 24.80 -10.29 -6.94
CA PHE A 209 23.73 -9.59 -7.64
C PHE A 209 22.37 -9.87 -6.98
N ILE A 210 21.37 -9.04 -7.28
CA ILE A 210 19.96 -9.28 -6.94
C ILE A 210 19.09 -9.20 -8.19
N VAL A 211 17.96 -9.92 -8.15
CA VAL A 211 16.91 -9.87 -9.15
C VAL A 211 15.61 -9.45 -8.47
N LYS A 212 15.02 -8.36 -8.96
CA LYS A 212 13.67 -7.95 -8.61
C LYS A 212 12.70 -8.56 -9.61
N LEU A 213 11.66 -9.24 -9.11
CA LEU A 213 10.64 -9.88 -9.93
C LEU A 213 9.31 -9.14 -9.78
N ASP A 214 8.63 -8.91 -10.90
CA ASP A 214 7.31 -8.27 -10.97
C ASP A 214 6.29 -9.29 -11.50
N VAL A 215 5.09 -9.32 -10.90
CA VAL A 215 4.04 -10.29 -11.25
C VAL A 215 2.97 -9.63 -12.13
N SER A 216 2.64 -10.28 -13.25
CA SER A 216 1.62 -9.80 -14.18
C SER A 216 0.22 -9.91 -13.58
N ASN A 217 -0.43 -8.76 -13.34
CA ASN A 217 -1.84 -8.70 -12.89
C ASN A 217 -2.14 -9.51 -11.61
N ALA A 218 -1.14 -9.65 -10.73
CA ALA A 218 -1.08 -10.51 -9.55
C ALA A 218 -2.44 -10.84 -8.92
N PHE A 219 -3.02 -9.90 -8.18
CA PHE A 219 -4.26 -10.09 -7.42
C PHE A 219 -5.41 -10.70 -8.23
N ASN A 220 -5.61 -10.29 -9.48
CA ASN A 220 -6.76 -10.74 -10.27
C ASN A 220 -6.55 -12.12 -10.94
N CYS A 221 -5.34 -12.68 -10.85
CA CYS A 221 -4.98 -13.92 -11.54
C CYS A 221 -4.83 -15.13 -10.62
N VAL A 222 -4.67 -14.94 -9.30
CA VAL A 222 -4.56 -16.05 -8.35
C VAL A 222 -5.74 -17.01 -8.49
N ARG A 223 -5.48 -18.29 -8.69
CA ARG A 223 -6.55 -19.29 -8.81
C ARG A 223 -7.31 -19.44 -7.50
N ARG A 224 -8.63 -19.47 -7.60
CA ARG A 224 -9.50 -19.53 -6.42
C ARG A 224 -9.50 -20.90 -5.75
N ASP A 225 -9.37 -21.98 -6.51
CA ASP A 225 -9.22 -23.33 -5.96
C ASP A 225 -8.00 -23.43 -5.02
N HIS A 226 -6.85 -22.93 -5.47
CA HIS A 226 -5.63 -22.83 -4.66
C HIS A 226 -5.86 -21.99 -3.41
N MET A 227 -6.44 -20.81 -3.56
CA MET A 227 -6.72 -19.92 -2.45
C MET A 227 -7.61 -20.61 -1.41
N PHE A 228 -8.65 -21.34 -1.83
CA PHE A 228 -9.50 -22.10 -0.92
C PHE A 228 -8.74 -23.24 -0.23
N GLU A 229 -7.93 -24.02 -0.95
CA GLU A 229 -7.08 -25.04 -0.35
C GLU A 229 -6.17 -24.47 0.74
N VAL A 230 -5.50 -23.34 0.48
CA VAL A 230 -4.61 -22.71 1.45
C VAL A 230 -5.39 -22.16 2.64
N VAL A 231 -6.51 -21.46 2.41
CA VAL A 231 -7.34 -20.91 3.49
C VAL A 231 -7.85 -22.04 4.38
N SER A 232 -8.32 -23.14 3.80
CA SER A 232 -8.84 -24.27 4.57
C SER A 232 -7.80 -24.89 5.52
N LYS A 233 -6.53 -24.93 5.10
CA LYS A 233 -5.44 -25.54 5.85
C LYS A 233 -4.83 -24.59 6.87
N ARG A 234 -4.69 -23.32 6.53
CA ARG A 234 -3.86 -22.36 7.30
C ARG A 234 -4.66 -21.33 8.08
N CYS A 235 -5.87 -21.00 7.65
CA CYS A 235 -6.71 -20.02 8.33
C CYS A 235 -8.19 -20.34 8.12
N PRO A 236 -8.68 -21.49 8.61
CA PRO A 236 -10.06 -21.93 8.39
C PRO A 236 -11.09 -20.96 8.96
N GLU A 237 -10.72 -20.11 9.92
CA GLU A 237 -11.58 -19.04 10.45
C GLU A 237 -12.03 -18.02 9.38
N LEU A 238 -11.22 -17.81 8.33
CA LEU A 238 -11.60 -16.95 7.20
C LEU A 238 -12.53 -17.64 6.21
N TRP A 239 -12.67 -18.97 6.29
CA TRP A 239 -13.39 -19.76 5.30
C TRP A 239 -14.78 -19.20 4.98
N PRO A 240 -15.67 -18.89 5.95
CA PRO A 240 -17.05 -18.56 5.61
C PRO A 240 -17.15 -17.23 4.83
N ILE A 241 -16.36 -16.21 5.19
CA ILE A 241 -16.35 -14.93 4.46
C ILE A 241 -15.64 -15.03 3.11
N VAL A 242 -14.56 -15.82 3.02
CA VAL A 242 -13.86 -16.09 1.74
C VAL A 242 -14.79 -16.86 0.80
N ASN A 243 -15.55 -17.83 1.32
CA ASN A 243 -16.55 -18.56 0.57
C ASN A 243 -17.63 -17.64 0.01
N LEU A 244 -18.21 -16.75 0.84
CA LEU A 244 -19.16 -15.74 0.33
C LEU A 244 -18.54 -14.85 -0.76
N ALA A 245 -17.27 -14.45 -0.60
CA ALA A 245 -16.62 -13.54 -1.50
C ALA A 245 -16.25 -14.17 -2.85
N TYR A 246 -15.73 -15.39 -2.84
CA TYR A 246 -14.96 -15.92 -3.96
C TYR A 246 -15.43 -17.28 -4.48
N SER A 247 -16.33 -18.00 -3.81
CA SER A 247 -16.83 -19.30 -4.32
C SER A 247 -17.66 -19.18 -5.59
N SER A 248 -18.19 -17.98 -5.86
CA SER A 248 -18.94 -17.66 -7.08
C SER A 248 -18.47 -16.33 -7.64
N PRO A 249 -18.61 -16.09 -8.95
CA PRO A 249 -18.31 -14.80 -9.53
C PRO A 249 -19.13 -13.66 -8.90
N SER A 250 -18.55 -12.46 -8.83
CA SER A 250 -19.25 -11.24 -8.39
C SER A 250 -19.28 -10.21 -9.51
N CYS A 251 -20.33 -9.40 -9.56
CA CYS A 251 -20.48 -8.35 -10.56
C CYS A 251 -19.63 -7.13 -10.19
N LEU A 252 -18.77 -6.70 -11.13
CA LEU A 252 -18.03 -5.45 -11.07
C LEU A 252 -18.64 -4.47 -12.06
N LEU A 253 -19.27 -3.41 -11.56
CA LEU A 253 -19.99 -2.45 -12.40
C LEU A 253 -19.07 -1.30 -12.80
N PHE A 254 -18.80 -1.18 -14.10
CA PHE A 254 -18.08 -0.05 -14.69
C PHE A 254 -19.00 0.69 -15.65
N HIS A 255 -19.61 1.77 -15.18
CA HIS A 255 -20.42 2.66 -16.02
C HIS A 255 -21.59 1.98 -16.75
N GLY A 256 -22.39 1.19 -16.03
CA GLY A 256 -23.53 0.47 -16.59
C GLY A 256 -23.17 -0.88 -17.23
N GLU A 257 -21.88 -1.09 -17.53
CA GLU A 257 -21.37 -2.37 -17.99
C GLU A 257 -20.96 -3.26 -16.81
N THR A 258 -21.18 -4.56 -16.97
CA THR A 258 -20.82 -5.57 -15.98
C THR A 258 -19.57 -6.33 -16.43
N ILE A 259 -18.60 -6.44 -15.54
CA ILE A 259 -17.44 -7.34 -15.66
C ILE A 259 -17.54 -8.37 -14.53
N MET A 260 -17.44 -9.66 -14.86
CA MET A 260 -17.47 -10.71 -13.84
C MET A 260 -16.09 -10.87 -13.21
N SER A 261 -16.04 -10.83 -11.88
CA SER A 261 -14.86 -11.23 -11.11
C SER A 261 -14.89 -12.73 -10.91
N GLU A 262 -14.31 -13.47 -11.83
CA GLU A 262 -14.32 -14.94 -11.87
C GLU A 262 -13.07 -15.57 -11.23
N CYS A 263 -11.90 -14.98 -11.49
CA CYS A 263 -10.63 -15.39 -10.91
C CYS A 263 -10.13 -14.36 -9.89
N GLY A 264 -9.09 -14.73 -9.14
CA GLY A 264 -8.35 -13.83 -8.29
C GLY A 264 -9.09 -13.28 -7.09
N ILE A 265 -8.37 -12.40 -6.42
CA ILE A 265 -8.70 -11.63 -5.25
C ILE A 265 -8.99 -10.20 -5.70
N GLN A 266 -10.10 -9.62 -5.25
CA GLN A 266 -10.51 -8.30 -5.72
C GLN A 266 -9.60 -7.19 -5.17
N GLN A 267 -9.07 -6.34 -6.06
CA GLN A 267 -8.27 -5.19 -5.66
C GLN A 267 -9.13 -4.14 -4.93
N GLY A 268 -8.88 -3.96 -3.63
CA GLY A 268 -9.68 -3.10 -2.76
C GLY A 268 -10.37 -3.84 -1.61
N ASP A 269 -10.33 -5.18 -1.63
CA ASP A 269 -10.75 -6.00 -0.50
C ASP A 269 -9.75 -5.88 0.67
N PRO A 270 -10.18 -5.53 1.89
CA PRO A 270 -9.31 -5.51 3.07
C PRO A 270 -8.63 -6.84 3.40
N LEU A 271 -9.21 -7.99 3.03
CA LEU A 271 -8.55 -9.30 3.16
C LEU A 271 -7.56 -9.59 2.03
N GLY A 272 -7.57 -8.79 0.97
CA GLY A 272 -6.86 -9.10 -0.26
C GLY A 272 -5.36 -9.35 -0.08
N PRO A 273 -4.60 -8.45 0.59
CA PRO A 273 -3.18 -8.65 0.83
C PRO A 273 -2.86 -9.93 1.60
N LEU A 274 -3.69 -10.26 2.61
CA LEU A 274 -3.52 -11.48 3.41
C LEU A 274 -3.75 -12.73 2.57
N LEU A 275 -4.84 -12.77 1.78
CA LEU A 275 -5.15 -13.91 0.91
C LEU A 275 -4.08 -14.11 -0.17
N PHE A 276 -3.53 -13.01 -0.70
CA PHE A 276 -2.44 -13.07 -1.66
C PHE A 276 -1.17 -13.64 -1.02
N ALA A 277 -0.77 -13.09 0.14
CA ALA A 277 0.39 -13.58 0.90
C ALA A 277 0.27 -15.07 1.24
N LEU A 278 -0.89 -15.52 1.74
CA LEU A 278 -1.17 -16.94 1.99
C LEU A 278 -0.96 -17.79 0.73
N SER A 279 -1.49 -17.33 -0.40
CA SER A 279 -1.47 -18.09 -1.66
C SER A 279 -0.05 -18.33 -2.19
N VAL A 280 0.85 -17.35 -2.02
CA VAL A 280 2.22 -17.42 -2.54
C VAL A 280 3.25 -17.93 -1.53
N ASP A 281 2.88 -18.06 -0.24
CA ASP A 281 3.83 -18.33 0.84
C ASP A 281 4.60 -19.66 0.69
N HIS A 282 3.96 -20.71 0.17
CA HIS A 282 4.63 -21.99 -0.09
C HIS A 282 5.75 -21.88 -1.13
N ILE A 283 5.62 -20.98 -2.10
CA ILE A 283 6.66 -20.70 -3.10
C ILE A 283 7.77 -19.88 -2.45
N ALA A 284 7.41 -18.83 -1.70
CA ALA A 284 8.37 -17.97 -1.02
C ALA A 284 9.31 -18.74 -0.07
N ARG A 285 8.79 -19.75 0.62
CA ARG A 285 9.59 -20.61 1.53
C ARG A 285 10.47 -21.64 0.82
N ASN A 286 10.15 -21.99 -0.41
CA ASN A 286 10.83 -23.07 -1.14
C ASN A 286 12.02 -22.56 -1.97
N LEU A 287 12.58 -21.42 -1.61
CA LEU A 287 13.72 -20.79 -2.30
C LEU A 287 14.98 -20.93 -1.46
N ALA A 288 16.12 -21.10 -2.13
CA ALA A 288 17.43 -21.27 -1.50
C ALA A 288 18.30 -20.00 -1.55
N SER A 289 17.87 -18.97 -2.29
CA SER A 289 18.56 -17.69 -2.41
C SER A 289 18.84 -17.05 -1.06
N ASN A 290 20.08 -16.61 -0.84
CA ASN A 290 20.52 -15.99 0.41
C ASN A 290 19.75 -14.72 0.73
N VAL A 291 19.43 -13.95 -0.32
CA VAL A 291 18.46 -12.87 -0.26
C VAL A 291 17.15 -13.43 -0.78
N ASN A 292 16.13 -13.44 0.07
CA ASN A 292 14.77 -13.83 -0.29
C ASN A 292 13.80 -13.03 0.58
N PHE A 293 13.27 -11.93 0.03
CA PHE A 293 12.20 -11.19 0.70
C PHE A 293 11.12 -10.75 -0.28
N TRP A 294 9.89 -10.82 0.22
CA TRP A 294 8.66 -10.56 -0.51
C TRP A 294 7.91 -9.46 0.22
N TYR A 295 7.35 -8.54 -0.55
CA TYR A 295 6.35 -7.59 -0.09
C TYR A 295 5.13 -7.75 -1.00
N LEU A 296 4.24 -8.66 -0.63
CA LEU A 296 3.14 -9.13 -1.49
C LEU A 296 3.70 -9.67 -2.81
N ASP A 297 3.43 -8.99 -3.93
CA ASP A 297 3.89 -9.31 -5.28
C ASP A 297 5.26 -8.72 -5.66
N ASP A 298 5.82 -7.82 -4.85
CA ASP A 298 7.18 -7.30 -5.02
C ASP A 298 8.20 -8.29 -4.43
N ILE A 299 8.99 -8.95 -5.28
CA ILE A 299 9.89 -10.03 -4.88
C ILE A 299 11.32 -9.61 -5.17
N THR A 300 12.22 -9.81 -4.21
CA THR A 300 13.67 -9.63 -4.42
C THR A 300 14.40 -10.88 -3.97
N ILE A 301 15.15 -11.47 -4.90
CA ILE A 301 16.03 -12.61 -4.64
C ILE A 301 17.47 -12.29 -5.01
N GLY A 302 18.44 -12.97 -4.40
CA GLY A 302 19.86 -12.78 -4.69
C GLY A 302 20.72 -13.84 -4.03
N GLY A 303 21.89 -14.09 -4.62
CA GLY A 303 22.75 -15.18 -4.21
C GLY A 303 23.67 -15.63 -5.35
N PRO A 304 24.23 -16.84 -5.26
CA PRO A 304 24.96 -17.46 -6.37
C PRO A 304 24.07 -17.64 -7.60
N LEU A 305 24.67 -17.54 -8.80
CA LEU A 305 23.93 -17.52 -10.07
C LEU A 305 23.09 -18.77 -10.31
N ASP A 306 23.67 -19.94 -10.07
CA ASP A 306 23.02 -21.24 -10.20
C ASP A 306 21.82 -21.37 -9.26
N VAL A 307 21.96 -20.96 -8.00
CA VAL A 307 20.88 -20.95 -7.01
C VAL A 307 19.74 -20.02 -7.43
N VAL A 308 20.05 -18.80 -7.84
CA VAL A 308 19.03 -17.82 -8.27
C VAL A 308 18.31 -18.31 -9.54
N MET A 309 19.01 -18.94 -10.48
CA MET A 309 18.40 -19.53 -11.67
C MET A 309 17.45 -20.67 -11.32
N GLU A 310 17.82 -21.55 -10.39
CA GLU A 310 16.95 -22.63 -9.91
C GLU A 310 15.71 -22.06 -9.21
N ASP A 311 15.87 -21.04 -8.36
CA ASP A 311 14.76 -20.39 -7.68
C ASP A 311 13.82 -19.66 -8.65
N ILE A 312 14.33 -19.05 -9.72
CA ILE A 312 13.49 -18.48 -10.77
C ILE A 312 12.66 -19.57 -11.47
N ASN A 313 13.21 -20.76 -11.68
CA ASN A 313 12.45 -21.89 -12.23
C ASN A 313 11.38 -22.39 -11.25
N LYS A 314 11.69 -22.47 -9.95
CA LYS A 314 10.71 -22.80 -8.89
C LYS A 314 9.59 -21.77 -8.84
N ILE A 315 9.91 -20.49 -8.87
CA ILE A 315 8.94 -19.38 -8.90
C ILE A 315 8.08 -19.48 -10.16
N THR A 316 8.68 -19.66 -11.33
CA THR A 316 7.96 -19.72 -12.61
C THR A 316 6.98 -20.90 -12.64
N SER A 317 7.43 -22.07 -12.19
CA SER A 317 6.61 -23.29 -12.13
C SER A 317 5.50 -23.15 -11.08
N GLY A 318 5.84 -22.74 -9.86
CA GLY A 318 4.86 -22.54 -8.79
C GLY A 318 3.85 -21.44 -9.11
N PHE A 319 4.27 -20.35 -9.77
CA PHE A 319 3.35 -19.32 -10.26
C PHE A 319 2.38 -19.87 -11.31
N ALA A 320 2.85 -20.65 -12.27
CA ALA A 320 1.97 -21.26 -13.26
C ALA A 320 0.89 -22.14 -12.60
N GLU A 321 1.25 -22.92 -11.58
CA GLU A 321 0.32 -23.77 -10.82
C GLU A 321 -0.80 -22.97 -10.11
N ILE A 322 -0.50 -21.73 -9.67
CA ILE A 322 -1.45 -20.88 -8.96
C ILE A 322 -2.03 -19.75 -9.82
N GLY A 323 -1.83 -19.80 -11.14
CA GLY A 323 -2.36 -18.86 -12.13
C GLY A 323 -1.63 -17.52 -12.21
N LEU A 324 -0.45 -17.40 -11.60
CA LEU A 324 0.41 -16.23 -11.70
C LEU A 324 1.46 -16.39 -12.80
N SER A 325 2.03 -15.26 -13.23
CA SER A 325 3.16 -15.27 -14.15
C SER A 325 4.03 -14.04 -13.95
N LEU A 326 5.33 -14.17 -14.26
CA LEU A 326 6.24 -13.04 -14.22
C LEU A 326 5.98 -12.06 -15.36
N ASN A 327 6.20 -10.79 -15.08
CA ASN A 327 6.28 -9.73 -16.06
C ASN A 327 7.76 -9.44 -16.33
N GLY A 328 8.39 -10.23 -17.20
CA GLY A 328 9.83 -10.13 -17.39
C GLY A 328 10.32 -8.74 -17.82
N ARG A 329 9.47 -7.97 -18.52
CA ARG A 329 9.76 -6.57 -18.86
C ARG A 329 9.82 -5.65 -17.65
N LYS A 330 9.28 -6.01 -16.50
CA LYS A 330 9.36 -5.21 -15.26
C LYS A 330 10.32 -5.81 -14.24
N CYS A 331 10.80 -7.03 -14.47
CA CYS A 331 11.88 -7.60 -13.69
C CYS A 331 13.19 -6.85 -13.96
N GLU A 332 14.03 -6.77 -12.93
CA GLU A 332 15.28 -6.01 -12.94
C GLU A 332 16.41 -6.87 -12.36
N LEU A 333 17.54 -6.90 -13.06
CA LEU A 333 18.81 -7.42 -12.56
C LEU A 333 19.67 -6.25 -12.09
N VAL A 334 20.20 -6.32 -10.87
CA VAL A 334 21.08 -5.29 -10.31
C VAL A 334 22.39 -5.93 -9.88
N ASN A 335 23.50 -5.38 -10.37
CA ASN A 335 24.83 -5.81 -9.98
C ASN A 335 25.21 -5.27 -8.59
N ILE A 336 25.81 -6.11 -7.76
CA ILE A 336 26.38 -5.72 -6.46
C ILE A 336 27.91 -5.68 -6.58
N SER A 337 28.51 -6.77 -7.05
CA SER A 337 29.98 -6.94 -7.07
C SER A 337 30.52 -7.72 -8.27
N LEU A 338 29.69 -8.23 -9.18
CA LEU A 338 30.17 -8.96 -10.36
C LEU A 338 31.05 -8.07 -11.24
N SER A 339 32.10 -8.66 -11.80
CA SER A 339 32.88 -8.07 -12.89
C SER A 339 32.01 -7.89 -14.14
N SER A 340 32.38 -6.98 -15.04
CA SER A 340 31.60 -6.71 -16.27
C SER A 340 31.39 -7.95 -17.14
N GLY A 341 32.39 -8.84 -17.20
CA GLY A 341 32.28 -10.12 -17.92
C GLY A 341 31.30 -11.08 -17.26
N ALA A 342 31.42 -11.28 -15.94
CA ALA A 342 30.53 -12.14 -15.17
C ALA A 342 29.08 -11.62 -15.16
N LEU A 343 28.89 -10.30 -15.07
CA LEU A 343 27.58 -9.68 -15.17
C LEU A 343 26.92 -9.91 -16.54
N SER A 344 27.70 -9.82 -17.62
CA SER A 344 27.20 -10.07 -18.98
C SER A 344 26.76 -11.53 -19.13
N GLN A 345 27.52 -12.47 -18.57
CA GLN A 345 27.16 -13.89 -18.54
C GLN A 345 25.90 -14.14 -17.71
N ALA A 346 25.84 -13.64 -16.47
CA ALA A 346 24.68 -13.76 -15.59
C ALA A 346 23.41 -13.17 -16.24
N SER A 347 23.52 -11.98 -16.83
CA SER A 347 22.44 -11.33 -17.57
C SER A 347 21.95 -12.17 -18.74
N SER A 348 22.87 -12.78 -19.50
CA SER A 348 22.49 -13.66 -20.61
C SER A 348 21.77 -14.91 -20.14
N SER A 349 22.26 -15.58 -19.09
CA SER A 349 21.63 -16.78 -18.53
C SER A 349 20.24 -16.47 -17.98
N LEU A 350 20.11 -15.40 -17.19
CA LEU A 350 18.85 -15.00 -16.58
C LEU A 350 17.81 -14.53 -17.61
N ARG A 351 18.23 -13.89 -18.72
CA ARG A 351 17.34 -13.56 -19.84
C ARG A 351 16.81 -14.79 -20.57
N GLY A 352 17.52 -15.92 -20.51
CA GLY A 352 17.02 -17.21 -20.97
C GLY A 352 15.81 -17.71 -20.17
N LEU A 353 15.70 -17.31 -18.89
CA LEU A 353 14.59 -17.67 -18.01
C LEU A 353 13.50 -16.60 -17.96
N ILE A 354 13.89 -15.32 -17.96
CA ILE A 354 13.00 -14.17 -17.81
C ILE A 354 13.07 -13.30 -19.06
N ALA A 355 12.11 -13.52 -19.97
CA ALA A 355 12.03 -12.76 -21.21
C ALA A 355 11.80 -11.26 -20.95
N GLY A 356 12.74 -10.43 -21.42
CA GLY A 356 12.67 -8.97 -21.27
C GLY A 356 13.30 -8.40 -19.99
N LEU A 357 14.03 -9.22 -19.21
CA LEU A 357 14.75 -8.81 -18.01
C LEU A 357 15.68 -7.61 -18.29
N ARG A 358 15.48 -6.54 -17.53
CA ARG A 358 16.26 -5.30 -17.63
C ARG A 358 17.47 -5.35 -16.73
N LEU A 359 18.58 -4.76 -17.17
CA LEU A 359 19.71 -4.48 -16.29
C LEU A 359 19.51 -3.08 -15.73
N THR A 360 19.39 -2.96 -14.41
CA THR A 360 19.23 -1.69 -13.72
C THR A 360 20.54 -1.31 -13.04
N PRO A 361 21.10 -0.11 -13.33
CA PRO A 361 22.27 0.39 -12.62
C PRO A 361 21.99 0.50 -11.12
N THR A 362 22.97 0.16 -10.29
CA THR A 362 22.86 0.27 -8.82
C THR A 362 22.45 1.69 -8.36
N ASN A 363 22.86 2.72 -9.13
CA ASN A 363 22.49 4.11 -8.88
C ASN A 363 20.99 4.39 -9.00
N ASP A 364 20.27 3.62 -9.82
CA ASP A 364 18.83 3.74 -10.03
C ASP A 364 18.02 2.72 -9.21
N LEU A 365 18.67 1.90 -8.38
CA LEU A 365 17.98 0.90 -7.56
C LEU A 365 17.06 1.57 -6.54
N VAL A 366 15.77 1.23 -6.65
CA VAL A 366 14.71 1.59 -5.72
C VAL A 366 14.06 0.32 -5.18
N ILE A 367 13.94 0.20 -3.87
CA ILE A 367 13.18 -0.87 -3.19
C ILE A 367 11.99 -0.25 -2.49
N LEU A 368 10.77 -0.66 -2.88
CA LEU A 368 9.50 -0.22 -2.29
C LEU A 368 9.33 1.31 -2.20
N GLY A 369 9.93 2.04 -3.15
CA GLY A 369 9.92 3.50 -3.20
C GLY A 369 11.09 4.20 -2.50
N SER A 370 11.97 3.45 -1.83
CA SER A 370 13.19 3.99 -1.21
C SER A 370 14.41 3.87 -2.15
N PRO A 371 15.11 4.98 -2.44
CA PRO A 371 16.37 4.92 -3.17
C PRO A 371 17.47 4.31 -2.29
N ILE A 372 18.23 3.38 -2.87
CA ILE A 372 19.26 2.64 -2.12
C ILE A 372 20.62 3.33 -2.16
N SER A 373 21.03 3.83 -3.33
CA SER A 373 22.31 4.52 -3.55
C SER A 373 22.27 6.00 -3.15
N GLU A 374 23.44 6.59 -2.86
CA GLU A 374 23.57 8.04 -2.61
C GLU A 374 23.08 8.89 -3.78
N HIS A 375 23.41 8.49 -5.01
CA HIS A 375 22.93 9.18 -6.21
C HIS A 375 21.41 9.13 -6.34
N GLY A 376 20.80 7.97 -6.07
CA GLY A 376 19.36 7.79 -6.05
C GLY A 376 18.69 8.63 -4.96
N ILE A 377 19.31 8.79 -3.80
CA ILE A 377 18.83 9.64 -2.70
C ILE A 377 18.76 11.09 -3.15
N LEU A 378 19.85 11.62 -3.74
CA LEU A 378 19.87 12.97 -4.27
C LEU A 378 18.78 13.18 -5.33
N LYS A 379 18.68 12.28 -6.31
CA LYS A 379 17.64 12.31 -7.36
C LYS A 379 16.23 12.33 -6.77
N SER A 380 15.97 11.50 -5.76
CA SER A 380 14.67 11.44 -5.10
C SER A 380 14.37 12.70 -4.28
N LEU A 381 15.35 13.28 -3.59
CA LEU A 381 15.18 14.55 -2.86
C LEU A 381 14.92 15.72 -3.81
N LEU A 382 15.61 15.79 -4.94
CA LEU A 382 15.36 16.80 -5.97
C LEU A 382 13.98 16.62 -6.60
N SER A 383 13.55 15.39 -6.87
CA SER A 383 12.17 15.13 -7.32
C SER A 383 11.14 15.57 -6.29
N LYS A 384 11.41 15.37 -4.99
CA LYS A 384 10.54 15.85 -3.91
C LYS A 384 10.52 17.37 -3.82
N LEU A 385 11.65 18.03 -4.03
CA LEU A 385 11.74 19.48 -4.12
C LEU A 385 10.82 20.03 -5.22
N GLU A 386 10.87 19.46 -6.43
CA GLU A 386 10.00 19.87 -7.53
C GLU A 386 8.51 19.59 -7.25
N GLU A 387 8.20 18.43 -6.65
CA GLU A 387 6.84 18.12 -6.20
C GLU A 387 6.33 19.16 -5.19
N ILE A 388 7.16 19.55 -4.23
CA ILE A 388 6.83 20.56 -3.22
C ILE A 388 6.67 21.95 -3.87
N LYS A 389 7.52 22.34 -4.83
CA LYS A 389 7.37 23.60 -5.58
C LYS A 389 6.00 23.68 -6.25
N LEU A 390 5.62 22.61 -6.95
CA LEU A 390 4.33 22.51 -7.62
C LEU A 390 3.15 22.62 -6.63
N LEU A 391 3.26 21.96 -5.48
CA LEU A 391 2.23 22.06 -4.43
C LEU A 391 2.11 23.47 -3.88
N THR A 392 3.24 24.15 -3.63
CA THR A 392 3.26 25.54 -3.18
C THR A 392 2.50 26.42 -4.17
N GLU A 393 2.69 26.24 -5.48
CA GLU A 393 1.92 26.99 -6.48
C GLU A 393 0.42 26.66 -6.44
N ARG A 394 0.07 25.38 -6.27
CA ARG A 394 -1.35 24.96 -6.21
C ARG A 394 -2.07 25.52 -4.99
N ILE A 395 -1.46 25.53 -3.81
CA ILE A 395 -2.12 26.03 -2.60
C ILE A 395 -2.33 27.55 -2.61
N ARG A 396 -1.62 28.31 -3.47
CA ARG A 396 -1.84 29.77 -3.59
C ARG A 396 -3.26 30.12 -3.98
N GLY A 397 -3.93 29.23 -4.73
CA GLY A 397 -5.32 29.40 -5.12
C GLY A 397 -6.36 29.05 -4.05
N LEU A 398 -5.92 28.64 -2.84
CA LEU A 398 -6.78 28.39 -1.69
C LEU A 398 -6.85 29.61 -0.76
N ASP A 399 -7.88 29.62 0.09
CA ASP A 399 -7.95 30.51 1.25
C ASP A 399 -6.70 30.39 2.13
N SER A 400 -6.28 31.49 2.75
CA SER A 400 -5.03 31.55 3.54
C SER A 400 -5.00 30.55 4.69
N HIS A 401 -6.12 30.37 5.41
CA HIS A 401 -6.19 29.44 6.53
C HIS A 401 -6.14 27.98 6.06
N MET A 402 -6.86 27.66 4.98
CA MET A 402 -6.84 26.31 4.39
C MET A 402 -5.48 25.96 3.80
N ALA A 403 -4.86 26.91 3.08
CA ALA A 403 -3.52 26.76 2.53
C ALA A 403 -2.51 26.51 3.65
N PHE A 404 -2.50 27.35 4.70
CA PHE A 404 -1.61 27.20 5.84
C PHE A 404 -1.82 25.86 6.57
N PHE A 405 -3.07 25.47 6.81
CA PHE A 405 -3.39 24.20 7.45
C PHE A 405 -2.86 23.00 6.66
N LEU A 406 -3.10 22.95 5.35
CA LEU A 406 -2.60 21.87 4.48
C LEU A 406 -1.07 21.87 4.42
N LEU A 407 -0.48 23.07 4.32
CA LEU A 407 0.95 23.27 4.22
C LEU A 407 1.69 22.73 5.45
N ARG A 408 1.27 23.20 6.62
CA ARG A 408 1.85 22.83 7.91
C ARG A 408 1.73 21.34 8.19
N ASN A 409 0.55 20.77 8.00
CA ASN A 409 0.23 19.46 8.55
C ASN A 409 0.39 18.30 7.55
N PHE A 410 0.48 18.55 6.23
CA PHE A 410 0.39 17.47 5.24
C PHE A 410 1.29 17.58 4.02
N LEU A 411 1.65 18.79 3.58
CA LEU A 411 2.32 18.96 2.28
C LEU A 411 3.85 19.02 2.36
N PHE A 412 4.44 19.12 3.55
CA PHE A 412 5.88 19.20 3.76
C PHE A 412 6.45 17.98 4.49
N ILE A 413 6.64 18.05 5.82
CA ILE A 413 7.31 17.00 6.61
C ILE A 413 6.69 15.62 6.35
N PRO A 414 5.36 15.42 6.38
CA PRO A 414 4.76 14.10 6.13
C PRO A 414 5.08 13.50 4.76
N ARG A 415 5.33 14.34 3.75
CA ARG A 415 5.71 13.89 2.39
C ARG A 415 7.17 13.48 2.29
N LEU A 416 7.99 13.92 3.24
CA LEU A 416 9.41 13.59 3.33
C LEU A 416 9.66 12.46 4.35
N THR A 417 8.75 12.23 5.30
CA THR A 417 8.92 11.24 6.37
C THR A 417 9.36 9.87 5.85
N TYR A 418 8.75 9.35 4.78
CA TYR A 418 9.12 8.04 4.26
C TYR A 418 10.56 7.99 3.74
N ILE A 419 11.00 8.96 2.94
CA ILE A 419 12.37 9.00 2.43
C ILE A 419 13.37 9.27 3.57
N LEU A 420 13.02 10.14 4.52
CA LEU A 420 13.86 10.44 5.69
C LEU A 420 14.06 9.22 6.60
N ARG A 421 13.06 8.33 6.70
CA ARG A 421 13.14 7.10 7.50
C ARG A 421 13.83 5.94 6.78
N SER A 422 13.73 5.89 5.46
CA SER A 422 14.22 4.76 4.65
C SER A 422 15.59 5.01 4.00
N SER A 423 16.07 6.25 3.99
CA SER A 423 17.32 6.64 3.33
C SER A 423 18.17 7.60 4.18
N PRO A 424 19.51 7.49 4.15
CA PRO A 424 20.43 8.40 4.84
C PRO A 424 20.51 9.77 4.13
N CYS A 425 19.46 10.58 4.22
CA CYS A 425 19.36 11.86 3.49
C CYS A 425 20.42 12.91 3.86
N PHE A 426 21.16 12.73 4.96
CA PHE A 426 22.26 13.61 5.37
C PHE A 426 23.41 13.67 4.36
N VAL A 427 23.51 12.69 3.44
CA VAL A 427 24.51 12.69 2.36
C VAL A 427 24.25 13.78 1.30
N ALA A 428 23.06 14.39 1.29
CA ALA A 428 22.68 15.43 0.34
C ALA A 428 22.27 16.74 1.05
N PRO A 429 23.20 17.40 1.78
CA PRO A 429 22.87 18.55 2.62
C PRO A 429 22.32 19.74 1.83
N ASP A 430 22.81 19.98 0.61
CA ASP A 430 22.35 21.09 -0.24
C ASP A 430 20.92 20.90 -0.72
N ALA A 431 20.54 19.65 -1.04
CA ALA A 431 19.16 19.33 -1.44
C ALA A 431 18.21 19.51 -0.25
N LEU A 432 18.61 19.08 0.96
CA LEU A 432 17.83 19.33 2.17
C LEU A 432 17.68 20.82 2.46
N LEU A 433 18.76 21.60 2.33
CA LEU A 433 18.73 23.05 2.51
C LEU A 433 17.81 23.74 1.49
N ALA A 434 17.81 23.28 0.24
CA ALA A 434 16.91 23.79 -0.80
C ALA A 434 15.45 23.52 -0.45
N ILE A 435 15.13 22.34 0.10
CA ILE A 435 13.78 22.01 0.56
C ILE A 435 13.39 22.88 1.76
N ASP A 436 14.27 23.04 2.75
CA ASP A 436 14.03 23.91 3.91
C ASP A 436 13.76 25.37 3.47
N ASN A 437 14.58 25.91 2.57
CA ASN A 437 14.41 27.26 2.03
C ASN A 437 13.10 27.42 1.26
N LEU A 438 12.71 26.40 0.48
CA LEU A 438 11.43 26.40 -0.23
C LEU A 438 10.25 26.42 0.74
N ILE A 439 10.30 25.63 1.81
CA ILE A 439 9.28 25.61 2.86
C ILE A 439 9.15 26.99 3.51
N LEU A 440 10.28 27.59 3.90
CA LEU A 440 10.31 28.90 4.56
C LEU A 440 9.77 30.02 3.65
N THR A 441 10.17 30.03 2.38
CA THR A 441 9.69 31.03 1.41
C THR A 441 8.20 30.85 1.10
N SER A 442 7.71 29.60 1.05
CA SER A 442 6.29 29.30 0.85
C SER A 442 5.42 29.82 2.00
N LEU A 443 5.94 29.81 3.24
CA LEU A 443 5.23 30.31 4.44
C LEU A 443 5.17 31.84 4.52
N ARG A 444 6.15 32.55 3.97
CA ARG A 444 6.18 34.03 3.95
C ARG A 444 5.11 34.66 3.04
N PHE A 445 4.44 33.86 2.21
CA PHE A 445 3.52 34.37 1.19
C PHE A 445 2.11 34.72 1.73
N LYS A 446 1.74 34.38 2.98
CA LYS A 446 0.42 34.70 3.56
C LYS A 446 0.39 34.58 5.11
N PRO A 447 0.93 35.53 5.89
CA PRO A 447 0.41 35.72 7.24
C PRO A 447 -0.99 36.39 7.12
N PRO A 448 -2.03 35.89 7.81
CA PRO A 448 -3.21 36.70 8.10
C PRO A 448 -2.78 38.04 8.71
N GLU A 449 -3.48 39.13 8.40
CA GLU A 449 -3.20 40.49 8.89
C GLU A 449 -3.17 40.65 10.43
N LYS A 450 -3.38 39.57 11.20
CA LYS A 450 -3.05 39.49 12.63
C LYS A 450 -2.60 38.07 12.99
N VAL A 451 -1.39 37.69 12.58
CA VAL A 451 -0.65 36.64 13.30
C VAL A 451 0.44 37.36 14.07
N ASN A 452 0.23 37.52 15.38
CA ASN A 452 1.26 38.00 16.30
C ASN A 452 2.58 37.27 15.98
N GLU A 453 3.67 38.03 15.88
CA GLU A 453 5.05 37.57 15.64
C GLU A 453 5.55 36.49 16.63
N ARG A 454 4.70 36.04 17.57
CA ARG A 454 4.92 34.95 18.52
C ARG A 454 4.50 33.56 18.02
N SER A 455 3.98 33.41 16.80
CA SER A 455 3.48 32.11 16.29
C SER A 455 4.07 31.70 14.94
N THR A 456 5.34 32.02 14.74
CA THR A 456 6.16 31.49 13.64
C THR A 456 6.64 30.08 13.97
N LEU A 457 6.08 29.12 13.24
CA LEU A 457 6.47 27.71 13.09
C LEU A 457 7.95 27.39 13.41
N GLY A 458 8.16 26.93 14.64
CA GLY A 458 9.13 25.90 14.98
C GLY A 458 8.41 24.94 15.93
N ILE A 459 8.68 23.64 15.85
CA ILE A 459 8.47 22.80 17.02
C ILE A 459 9.52 23.28 18.03
N GLU A 460 9.08 24.02 19.05
CA GLU A 460 9.94 24.41 20.17
C GLU A 460 10.19 23.16 21.02
N VAL A 461 11.38 22.58 20.93
CA VAL A 461 11.84 21.62 21.95
C VAL A 461 12.66 22.42 22.96
N GLU A 462 12.06 22.66 24.12
CA GLU A 462 12.77 23.21 25.28
C GLU A 462 13.75 22.13 25.80
N VAL A 463 14.97 22.11 25.27
CA VAL A 463 16.08 21.48 26.00
C VAL A 463 16.63 22.56 26.90
N VAL A 464 16.50 22.32 28.21
CA VAL A 464 16.98 23.16 29.31
C VAL A 464 18.33 23.80 28.94
N VAL A 465 18.41 25.12 29.13
CA VAL A 465 19.48 26.07 28.78
C VAL A 465 19.34 26.77 27.40
N GLY A 466 18.33 27.64 27.31
CA GLY A 466 18.52 29.03 26.86
C GLY A 466 18.89 29.33 25.40
N LYS A 467 18.84 28.37 24.48
CA LYS A 467 19.00 28.63 23.03
C LYS A 467 17.80 28.14 22.24
N LYS A 468 17.14 29.06 21.50
CA LYS A 468 16.03 28.74 20.59
C LYS A 468 16.57 28.05 19.34
N TYR A 469 16.21 26.79 19.10
CA TYR A 469 16.55 26.07 17.89
C TYR A 469 15.28 25.80 17.07
N TYR A 470 15.31 26.19 15.79
CA TYR A 470 14.28 25.82 14.82
C TYR A 470 14.53 24.37 14.35
N LEU A 471 13.51 23.51 14.42
CA LEU A 471 13.55 22.19 13.81
C LEU A 471 13.42 22.33 12.28
N SER A 472 14.53 22.65 11.62
CA SER A 472 14.69 22.47 10.17
C SER A 472 14.72 20.98 9.84
N ILE A 473 14.44 20.57 8.60
CA ILE A 473 14.61 19.17 8.17
C ILE A 473 16.06 18.75 8.43
N ARG A 474 17.02 19.66 8.23
CA ARG A 474 18.42 19.47 8.61
C ARG A 474 18.60 19.18 10.11
N SER A 475 17.87 19.86 10.99
CA SER A 475 17.89 19.61 12.45
C SER A 475 17.29 18.24 12.79
N ILE A 476 16.19 17.84 12.15
CA ILE A 476 15.56 16.52 12.32
C ILE A 476 16.53 15.41 11.91
N VAL A 477 17.14 15.54 10.73
CA VAL A 477 18.12 14.60 10.19
C VAL A 477 19.34 14.52 11.11
N TYR A 478 19.91 15.66 11.54
CA TYR A 478 21.09 15.72 12.40
C TYR A 478 20.86 15.07 13.78
N VAL A 479 19.68 15.27 14.39
CA VAL A 479 19.34 14.66 15.69
C VAL A 479 19.19 13.15 15.56
N THR A 480 18.60 12.65 14.47
CA THR A 480 18.45 11.20 14.23
C THR A 480 19.76 10.47 13.93
N THR A 481 20.78 11.17 13.39
CA THR A 481 22.04 10.54 12.96
C THR A 481 23.20 10.66 13.96
N VAL A 482 23.26 11.72 14.76
CA VAL A 482 24.44 12.01 15.61
C VAL A 482 24.26 11.61 17.08
N LYS A 483 23.02 11.52 17.59
CA LYS A 483 22.77 11.25 19.03
C LYS A 483 22.18 9.87 19.37
N GLY A 484 21.98 9.01 18.38
CA GLY A 484 21.41 7.68 18.56
C GLY A 484 19.90 7.67 18.86
N PRO A 485 19.24 6.50 18.75
CA PRO A 485 17.78 6.36 18.75
C PRO A 485 17.08 6.64 20.11
N ASN A 486 17.82 6.93 21.17
CA ASN A 486 17.28 7.04 22.53
C ASN A 486 16.78 8.43 22.94
N ILE A 487 16.80 9.44 22.05
CA ILE A 487 16.38 10.81 22.41
C ILE A 487 15.05 11.23 21.77
N ILE A 488 14.56 10.51 20.75
CA ILE A 488 13.20 10.68 20.22
C ILE A 488 12.57 9.31 20.27
N GLY A 489 11.75 9.06 21.30
CA GLY A 489 11.00 7.83 21.37
C GLY A 489 10.15 7.70 20.12
N CYS A 490 9.97 6.49 19.60
CA CYS A 490 9.13 6.25 18.42
C CYS A 490 7.67 6.75 18.57
N LYS A 491 7.28 7.13 19.80
CA LYS A 491 6.05 7.84 20.15
C LYS A 491 6.05 9.32 19.74
N ASP A 492 7.17 10.02 19.87
CA ASP A 492 7.27 11.47 19.64
C ASP A 492 7.26 11.87 18.16
N MET A 493 7.55 10.93 17.24
CA MET A 493 7.38 11.15 15.79
C MET A 493 5.96 10.88 15.29
N CYS A 494 5.12 10.19 16.05
CA CYS A 494 3.74 9.90 15.66
C CYS A 494 2.77 11.01 16.06
N ASP A 495 3.15 11.82 17.05
CA ASP A 495 2.40 12.99 17.54
C ASP A 495 2.94 14.34 16.98
N LEU A 496 3.82 14.27 15.97
CA LEU A 496 4.30 15.39 15.12
C LEU A 496 3.63 15.38 13.75
#